data_AF-A0A379ICG5-F1
#
_entry.id   AF-A0A379ICG5-F1
#
_cell.length_a   1.000
_cell.length_b   1.000
_cell.length_c   1.000
_cell.angle_alpha   90.00
_cell.angle_beta   90.00
_cell.angle_gamma   90.00
#
_symmetry.space_group_name_H-M   'P 1'
#
loop_
_entity.id
_entity.type
_entity.pdbx_description
1 polymer ?
#
loop_
_entity_poly.entity_id
_entity_poly.type
_entity_poly.pdbx_seq_one_letter_code
_entity_poly.pdbx_strand_id
1 'polypeptide(L)' 'MPACTATNFAHKYSLFNEQWAPKVIAQMNDYQFKVVKIEGDFVWHSHADTVFQLGPL' A
#
# COMPACT_ATOMS: atom_id res chain seq x y z
N MET A 1 -13.83 -21.95 6.47
CA MET A 1 -13.25 -20.85 5.66
C MET A 1 -13.17 -19.63 6.57
N PRO A 2 -11.98 -19.04 6.82
CA PRO A 2 -11.95 -17.74 7.48
C PRO A 2 -12.78 -16.76 6.66
N ALA A 3 -13.59 -15.92 7.32
CA ALA A 3 -14.38 -14.92 6.62
C ALA A 3 -13.45 -13.89 5.97
N CYS A 4 -13.55 -13.71 4.66
CA CYS A 4 -12.89 -12.57 4.00
C CYS A 4 -13.50 -11.28 4.55
N THR A 5 -12.70 -10.52 5.29
CA THR A 5 -13.12 -9.21 5.80
C THR A 5 -12.82 -8.16 4.76
N ALA A 6 -13.86 -7.45 4.29
CA ALA A 6 -13.69 -6.35 3.36
C ALA A 6 -12.93 -5.19 4.02
N THR A 7 -12.00 -4.58 3.28
CA THR A 7 -11.26 -3.39 3.75
C THR A 7 -11.95 -2.13 3.24
N ASN A 8 -12.52 -1.33 4.15
CA ASN A 8 -13.11 -0.04 3.81
C ASN A 8 -12.02 1.05 3.78
N PHE A 9 -11.68 1.54 2.59
CA PHE A 9 -10.61 2.53 2.42
C PHE A 9 -10.92 3.89 3.05
N ALA A 10 -12.17 4.35 2.98
CA ALA A 10 -12.57 5.64 3.57
C ALA A 10 -12.39 5.62 5.10
N HIS A 11 -12.79 4.52 5.74
CA HIS A 11 -12.57 4.33 7.17
C HIS A 11 -11.08 4.26 7.50
N LYS A 12 -10.28 3.47 6.77
CA LYS A 12 -8.83 3.40 7.01
C LYS A 12 -8.14 4.74 6.82
N TYR A 13 -8.56 5.52 5.82
CA TYR A 13 -8.06 6.86 5.54
C TYR A 13 -8.37 7.88 6.65
N SER A 14 -9.51 7.73 7.35
CA SER A 14 -9.88 8.63 8.43
C SER A 14 -9.12 8.39 9.74
N LEU A 15 -8.41 7.27 9.88
CA LEU A 15 -7.71 6.89 11.12
C LEU A 15 -6.37 7.61 11.34
N PHE A 16 -5.87 8.36 10.36
CA PHE A 16 -4.57 9.01 10.42
C PHE A 16 -4.63 10.38 9.73
N ASN A 17 -3.74 11.30 10.08
CA ASN A 17 -3.69 12.65 9.50
C ASN A 17 -2.32 13.05 8.97
N GLU A 18 -1.30 12.25 9.25
CA GLU A 18 0.06 12.46 8.78
C GLU A 18 0.11 12.40 7.25
N GLN A 19 0.75 13.40 6.66
CA GLN A 19 1.05 13.42 5.23
C GLN A 19 2.34 12.67 4.96
N TRP A 20 2.47 12.15 3.73
CA TRP A 20 3.68 11.49 3.25
C TRP A 20 4.12 10.26 4.08
N ALA A 21 3.21 9.70 4.89
CA ALA A 21 3.45 8.55 5.75
C ALA A 21 2.57 7.35 5.33
N PRO A 22 3.06 6.43 4.48
CA PRO A 22 2.28 5.28 4.02
C PRO A 22 1.85 4.37 5.17
N LYS A 23 0.57 4.00 5.21
CA LYS A 23 0.00 3.05 6.18
C LYS A 23 -0.42 1.77 5.45
N VAL A 24 0.04 0.60 5.92
CA VAL A 24 -0.36 -0.71 5.38
C VAL A 24 -1.79 -1.02 5.83
N ILE A 25 -2.68 -1.31 4.88
CA ILE A 25 -4.11 -1.60 5.14
C ILE A 25 -4.50 -3.05 4.86
N ALA A 26 -3.69 -3.77 4.08
CA ALA A 26 -3.84 -5.18 3.79
C ALA A 26 -2.51 -5.78 3.28
N GLN A 27 -2.40 -7.10 3.32
CA GLN A 27 -1.26 -7.85 2.80
C GLN A 27 -1.76 -9.05 1.99
N MET A 28 -1.07 -9.35 0.88
CA MET A 28 -1.31 -10.53 0.06
C MET A 28 0.05 -11.12 -0.31
N ASN A 29 0.36 -12.30 0.21
CA ASN A 29 1.69 -12.91 0.08
C ASN A 29 2.77 -11.90 0.55
N ASP A 30 3.74 -11.61 -0.30
CA ASP A 30 4.84 -10.67 -0.05
C ASP A 30 4.50 -9.21 -0.43
N TYR A 31 3.25 -8.93 -0.80
CA TYR A 31 2.79 -7.60 -1.22
C TYR A 31 1.96 -6.91 -0.15
N GLN A 32 2.14 -5.59 -0.04
CA GLN A 32 1.39 -4.73 0.88
C GLN A 32 0.56 -3.70 0.12
N PHE A 33 -0.71 -3.55 0.51
CA PHE A 33 -1.56 -2.46 0.08
C PHE A 33 -1.41 -1.31 1.06
N LYS A 34 -1.03 -0.13 0.57
CA LYS A 34 -0.78 1.06 1.39
C LYS A 34 -1.68 2.21 1.00
N VAL A 35 -2.10 3.01 1.98
CA VAL A 35 -2.79 4.29 1.78
C VAL A 35 -1.92 5.40 2.36
N VAL A 36 -1.86 6.53 1.67
CA VAL A 36 -1.06 7.70 2.07
C VAL A 36 -1.82 8.99 1.71
N LYS A 37 -1.69 10.01 2.57
CA LYS A 37 -2.13 11.38 2.28
C LYS A 37 -0.98 12.12 1.60
N ILE A 38 -1.23 12.68 0.42
CA ILE A 38 -0.24 13.37 -0.42
C ILE A 38 -0.70 14.82 -0.58
N GLU A 39 0.19 15.77 -0.38
CA GLU A 39 -0.06 17.19 -0.64
C GLU A 39 1.25 17.88 -1.03
N GLY A 40 1.24 18.64 -2.11
CA GLY A 40 2.42 19.32 -2.65
C GLY A 40 3.26 18.43 -3.56
N ASP A 41 4.55 18.74 -3.66
CA ASP A 41 5.44 18.10 -4.62
C ASP A 41 5.91 16.73 -4.16
N PHE A 42 5.96 15.81 -5.12
CA PHE A 42 6.55 14.49 -4.93
C PHE A 42 7.88 14.39 -5.65
N VAL A 43 8.92 13.97 -4.94
CA VAL A 43 10.25 13.80 -5.52
C VAL A 43 10.26 12.57 -6.43
N TRP A 44 10.76 12.74 -7.65
CA TRP A 44 11.04 11.64 -8.56
C TRP A 44 11.95 10.63 -7.89
N HIS A 45 11.48 9.39 -7.77
CA HIS A 45 12.23 8.29 -7.18
C HIS A 45 11.82 6.99 -7.88
N SER A 46 12.67 5.98 -7.79
CA SER A 46 12.46 4.66 -8.38
C SER A 46 12.51 3.58 -7.29
N HIS A 47 11.66 2.56 -7.42
CA HIS A 47 11.75 1.34 -6.62
C HIS A 47 12.38 0.26 -7.49
N ALA A 48 13.54 -0.26 -7.07
CA ALA A 48 14.28 -1.28 -7.83
C ALA A 48 13.58 -2.66 -7.80
N ASP A 49 12.85 -2.94 -6.71
CA ASP A 49 12.38 -4.29 -6.39
C ASP A 49 11.00 -4.64 -6.98
N THR A 50 10.40 -3.74 -7.76
CA THR A 50 9.10 -3.98 -8.44
C THR A 50 9.22 -4.67 -9.79
N VAL A 51 10.42 -5.11 -10.19
CA VAL A 51 10.59 -5.91 -11.41
C VAL A 51 10.03 -7.32 -11.17
N PHE A 52 9.01 -7.69 -11.93
CA PHE A 52 8.44 -9.03 -11.96
C PHE A 52 9.50 -10.02 -12.47
N GLN A 53 10.26 -10.63 -11.56
CA GLN A 53 11.16 -11.72 -11.91
C GLN A 53 10.28 -12.94 -12.20
N LEU A 54 9.99 -13.19 -13.48
CA LEU A 54 9.52 -14.51 -13.91
C LEU A 54 10.64 -15.50 -13.56
N GLY A 55 10.41 -16.33 -12.54
CA GLY A 55 11.27 -17.48 -12.26
C GLY A 55 11.20 -18.47 -13.42
N PRO A 56 12.25 -19.30 -13.64
CA PRO A 56 12.17 -20.37 -14.63
C PRO A 56 11.09 -21.37 -14.23
N LEU A 57 10.36 -21.88 -15.23
CA LEU A 57 9.37 -22.95 -15.11
C LEU A 57 9.89 -24.16 -14.32
#